data_AF-A0A0V8DWD2-F1
#
_entry.id   AF-A0A0V8DWD2-F1
#
_cell.length_a   1.000
_cell.length_b   1.000
_cell.length_c   1.000
_cell.angle_alpha   90.00
_cell.angle_beta   90.00
_cell.angle_gamma   90.00
#
_symmetry.space_group_name_H-M   'P 1'
#
loop_
_entity.id
_entity.type
_entity.pdbx_description
1 polymer ?
#
loop_
_entity_poly.entity_id
_entity_poly.type
_entity_poly.pdbx_seq_one_letter_code
_entity_poly.pdbx_strand_id
1 'polypeptide(L)'
;MDSKSWGRVFREIREMKNLSLAKVAGDYENSPNFITSKQQVSRFELGESDITLTKIYELVENMGLSFEEYLYHVRNYELPSGRALFEELGRLQELGNFSEIENVYQKLQMRFIESQNRIDYWNALEYKSFLAQKKL
;
A
#
# COMPACT_ATOMS: atom_id res chain seq x y z
N MET A 1 4.13 12.92 -0.43
CA MET A 1 3.37 12.10 -1.39
C MET A 1 1.91 12.42 -1.16
N ASP A 2 1.25 13.09 -2.10
CA ASP A 2 -0.21 13.11 -2.12
C ASP A 2 -0.65 11.66 -2.34
N SER A 3 -0.96 10.95 -1.24
CA SER A 3 -1.66 9.69 -1.35
C SER A 3 -2.93 10.02 -2.12
N LYS A 4 -3.06 9.51 -3.35
CA LYS A 4 -4.36 9.54 -4.04
C LYS A 4 -5.38 9.05 -3.00
N SER A 5 -6.33 9.90 -2.63
CA SER A 5 -7.22 9.61 -1.51
C SER A 5 -7.86 8.25 -1.78
N TRP A 6 -7.91 7.39 -0.77
CA TRP A 6 -8.49 6.05 -0.91
C TRP A 6 -9.83 6.12 -1.67
N GLY A 7 -10.67 7.10 -1.31
CA GLY A 7 -11.93 7.37 -2.00
C GLY A 7 -11.81 7.63 -3.50
N ARG A 8 -10.81 8.40 -3.95
CA ARG A 8 -10.58 8.62 -5.38
C ARG A 8 -10.25 7.32 -6.12
N VAL A 9 -9.37 6.50 -5.56
CA VAL A 9 -9.00 5.20 -6.18
C VAL A 9 -10.20 4.26 -6.19
N PHE A 10 -10.97 4.23 -5.11
CA PHE A 10 -12.23 3.50 -5.04
C PHE A 10 -13.19 3.92 -6.17
N ARG A 11 -13.38 5.23 -6.37
CA ARG A 11 -14.22 5.78 -7.43
C ARG A 11 -13.75 5.36 -8.82
N GLU A 12 -12.45 5.53 -9.10
CA GLU A 12 -11.85 5.18 -10.39
C GLU A 12 -12.13 3.70 -10.72
N ILE A 13 -11.89 2.80 -9.78
CA ILE A 13 -12.15 1.36 -9.95
C ILE A 13 -13.65 1.07 -10.13
N ARG A 14 -14.51 1.68 -9.31
CA ARG A 14 -15.97 1.50 -9.37
C ARG A 14 -16.52 1.92 -10.74
N GLU A 15 -16.12 3.09 -11.22
CA GLU A 15 -16.56 3.64 -12.51
C GLU A 15 -16.01 2.81 -13.68
N MET A 16 -14.73 2.38 -13.63
CA MET A 16 -14.17 1.47 -14.63
C MET A 16 -14.94 0.14 -14.74
N LYS A 17 -15.45 -0.37 -13.61
CA LYS A 17 -16.30 -1.58 -13.57
C LYS A 17 -17.78 -1.31 -13.88
N ASN A 18 -18.15 -0.08 -14.21
CA ASN A 18 -19.55 0.35 -14.44
C ASN A 18 -20.49 0.04 -13.26
N LEU A 19 -19.99 0.11 -12.03
CA LEU A 19 -20.78 -0.17 -10.83
C LEU A 19 -21.42 1.12 -10.31
N SER A 20 -22.69 1.03 -9.93
CA SER A 20 -23.39 2.16 -9.31
C SER A 20 -23.01 2.30 -7.83
N LEU A 21 -23.16 3.50 -7.26
CA LEU A 21 -23.05 3.70 -5.81
C LEU A 21 -23.97 2.78 -5.02
N ALA A 22 -25.16 2.49 -5.56
CA ALA A 22 -26.11 1.56 -4.95
C ALA A 22 -25.54 0.14 -4.88
N LYS A 23 -24.92 -0.33 -5.96
CA LYS A 23 -24.36 -1.69 -6.01
C LYS A 23 -23.27 -1.90 -4.98
N VAL A 24 -22.42 -0.89 -4.75
CA VAL A 24 -21.33 -1.00 -3.77
C VAL A 24 -21.79 -0.75 -2.34
N ALA A 25 -22.70 0.19 -2.12
CA ALA A 25 -23.20 0.57 -0.78
C ALA A 25 -23.98 -0.55 -0.06
N GLY A 26 -24.40 -1.57 -0.81
CA GLY A 26 -25.28 -2.63 -0.34
C GLY A 26 -26.75 -2.37 -0.70
N ASP A 27 -27.64 -3.19 -0.13
CA ASP A 27 -29.08 -3.09 -0.33
C ASP A 27 -29.67 -1.83 0.37
N TYR A 28 -30.96 -1.85 0.70
CA TYR A 28 -31.63 -0.78 1.43
C TYR A 28 -31.28 -0.79 2.93
N GLU A 29 -31.41 0.36 3.59
CA GLU A 29 -31.19 0.48 5.04
C GLU A 29 -32.07 -0.51 5.81
N ASN A 30 -31.49 -1.23 6.77
CA ASN A 30 -32.05 -2.39 7.49
C ASN A 30 -32.03 -3.74 6.73
N SER A 31 -31.47 -3.81 5.52
CA SER A 31 -31.11 -5.09 4.89
C SER A 31 -29.88 -5.69 5.59
N PRO A 32 -29.77 -7.03 5.73
CA PRO A 32 -28.55 -7.68 6.20
C PRO A 32 -27.31 -7.37 5.35
N ASN A 33 -27.49 -6.99 4.08
CA ASN A 33 -26.40 -6.64 3.17
C ASN A 33 -26.16 -5.13 3.08
N PHE A 34 -26.77 -4.32 3.97
CA PHE A 34 -26.56 -2.88 4.00
C PHE A 34 -25.25 -2.55 4.70
N ILE A 35 -24.34 -1.87 3.99
CA ILE A 35 -23.04 -1.47 4.53
C ILE A 35 -23.09 -0.01 5.00
N THR A 36 -23.52 0.88 4.10
CA THR A 36 -23.62 2.32 4.38
C THR A 36 -24.50 3.02 3.35
N SER A 37 -24.87 4.28 3.59
CA SER A 37 -25.66 5.05 2.62
C SER A 37 -24.87 5.41 1.35
N LYS A 38 -25.57 5.57 0.23
CA LYS A 38 -24.98 6.04 -1.05
C LYS A 38 -24.31 7.41 -0.89
N GLN A 39 -24.89 8.30 -0.08
CA GLN A 39 -24.31 9.60 0.22
C GLN A 39 -22.95 9.45 0.92
N GLN A 40 -22.83 8.51 1.87
CA GLN A 40 -21.54 8.28 2.54
C GLN A 40 -20.48 7.75 1.57
N VAL A 41 -20.83 6.81 0.67
CA VAL A 41 -19.90 6.34 -0.36
C VAL A 41 -19.48 7.50 -1.27
N SER A 42 -20.43 8.33 -1.72
CA SER A 42 -20.12 9.50 -2.56
C SER A 42 -19.20 10.50 -1.88
N ARG A 43 -19.46 10.84 -0.61
CA ARG A 43 -18.60 11.76 0.16
C ARG A 43 -17.22 11.20 0.36
N PHE A 44 -17.11 9.90 0.64
CA PHE A 44 -15.82 9.20 0.69
C PHE A 44 -15.07 9.29 -0.65
N GLU A 45 -15.73 8.99 -1.77
CA GLU A 45 -15.13 9.07 -3.11
C GLU A 45 -14.60 10.46 -3.47
N LEU A 46 -15.26 11.51 -2.97
CA LEU A 46 -14.88 12.90 -3.17
C LEU A 46 -13.85 13.40 -2.14
N GLY A 47 -13.50 12.60 -1.13
CA GLY A 47 -12.61 13.02 -0.03
C GLY A 47 -13.26 13.96 0.98
N GLU A 48 -14.60 14.05 1.00
CA GLU A 48 -15.39 14.90 1.91
C GLU A 48 -15.72 14.22 3.26
N SER A 49 -15.44 12.92 3.37
CA SER A 49 -15.56 12.16 4.62
C SER A 49 -14.69 10.90 4.59
N ASP A 50 -14.20 10.49 5.75
CA ASP A 50 -13.59 9.18 5.90
C ASP A 50 -14.64 8.05 5.95
N ILE A 51 -14.14 6.83 5.80
CA ILE A 51 -14.92 5.61 5.98
C ILE A 51 -14.15 4.65 6.90
N THR A 52 -14.89 3.88 7.69
CA THR A 52 -14.27 2.93 8.63
C THR A 52 -13.64 1.76 7.88
N LEU A 53 -12.61 1.15 8.47
CA LEU A 53 -11.92 -0.02 7.90
C LEU A 53 -12.88 -1.19 7.62
N THR A 54 -13.83 -1.44 8.54
CA THR A 54 -14.85 -2.48 8.39
C THR A 54 -15.72 -2.25 7.16
N LYS A 55 -16.17 -1.02 6.94
CA LYS A 55 -17.02 -0.68 5.79
C LYS A 55 -16.25 -0.75 4.48
N ILE A 56 -15.06 -0.18 4.40
CA ILE A 56 -14.29 -0.20 3.14
C ILE A 56 -13.92 -1.63 2.72
N TYR A 57 -13.67 -2.52 3.68
CA TYR A 57 -13.45 -3.93 3.40
C TYR A 57 -14.63 -4.54 2.62
N GLU A 58 -15.86 -4.40 3.15
CA GLU A 58 -17.08 -4.92 2.52
C GLU A 58 -17.42 -4.22 1.18
N LEU A 59 -17.21 -2.89 1.11
CA LEU A 59 -17.45 -2.13 -0.12
C LEU A 59 -16.52 -2.58 -1.27
N VAL A 60 -15.27 -2.90 -0.96
CA VAL A 60 -14.28 -3.41 -1.92
C VAL A 60 -14.66 -4.81 -2.40
N GLU A 61 -15.15 -5.68 -1.51
CA GLU A 61 -15.68 -7.00 -1.89
C GLU A 61 -16.87 -6.87 -2.85
N ASN A 62 -17.77 -5.89 -2.65
CA ASN A 62 -18.87 -5.62 -3.59
C ASN A 62 -18.42 -5.17 -4.99
N MET A 63 -17.18 -4.69 -5.13
CA MET A 63 -16.55 -4.42 -6.42
C MET A 63 -15.83 -5.65 -7.02
N GLY A 64 -15.85 -6.78 -6.31
CA GLY A 64 -15.17 -8.01 -6.70
C GLY A 64 -13.65 -7.86 -6.65
N LEU A 65 -13.13 -7.18 -5.63
CA LEU A 65 -11.70 -7.14 -5.32
C LEU A 65 -11.49 -7.62 -3.89
N SER A 66 -10.31 -8.16 -3.63
CA SER A 66 -9.80 -8.28 -2.26
C SER A 66 -9.33 -6.93 -1.74
N PHE A 67 -9.31 -6.77 -0.42
CA PHE A 67 -8.76 -5.57 0.20
C PHE A 67 -7.27 -5.36 -0.12
N GLU A 68 -6.50 -6.45 -0.29
CA GLU A 68 -5.08 -6.38 -0.66
C GLU A 68 -4.89 -5.82 -2.07
N GLU A 69 -5.65 -6.31 -3.06
CA GLU A 69 -5.63 -5.76 -4.43
C GLU A 69 -5.94 -4.28 -4.45
N TYR A 70 -6.95 -3.86 -3.68
CA TYR A 70 -7.28 -2.45 -3.54
C TYR A 70 -6.12 -1.62 -2.96
N LEU A 71 -5.40 -2.14 -1.96
CA LEU A 71 -4.20 -1.47 -1.42
C LEU A 71 -3.09 -1.33 -2.46
N TYR A 72 -2.91 -2.30 -3.37
CA TYR A 72 -1.96 -2.15 -4.47
C TYR A 72 -2.35 -0.98 -5.38
N HIS A 73 -3.62 -0.84 -5.74
CA HIS A 73 -4.09 0.31 -6.52
C HIS A 73 -3.86 1.64 -5.79
N VAL A 74 -4.18 1.71 -4.50
CA VAL A 74 -3.97 2.90 -3.66
C VAL A 74 -2.50 3.30 -3.62
N ARG A 75 -1.59 2.31 -3.60
CA ARG A 75 -0.14 2.51 -3.62
C ARG A 75 0.43 2.68 -5.02
N ASN A 76 -0.39 2.76 -6.06
CA ASN A 76 0.07 2.83 -7.46
C ASN A 76 1.02 1.68 -7.83
N TYR A 77 0.76 0.48 -7.29
CA TYR A 77 1.60 -0.71 -7.42
C TYR A 77 3.04 -0.54 -6.90
N GLU A 78 3.33 0.53 -6.15
CA GLU A 78 4.59 0.64 -5.42
C GLU A 78 4.59 -0.41 -4.31
N LEU A 79 5.58 -1.29 -4.35
CA LEU A 79 5.83 -2.24 -3.28
C LEU A 79 6.08 -1.46 -1.99
N PRO A 80 5.62 -1.97 -0.82
CA PRO A 80 6.08 -1.44 0.46
C PRO A 80 7.61 -1.35 0.42
N SER A 81 8.17 -0.21 0.82
CA SER A 81 9.60 0.10 0.66
C SER A 81 10.54 -1.02 1.13
N GLY A 82 10.16 -1.76 2.18
CA GLY A 82 10.90 -2.93 2.65
C GLY A 82 10.93 -4.12 1.67
N ARG A 83 9.81 -4.42 0.98
CA ARG A 83 9.76 -5.52 0.00
C ARG A 83 10.59 -5.23 -1.25
N ALA A 84 10.53 -3.99 -1.74
CA ALA A 84 11.36 -3.56 -2.87
C ALA A 84 12.85 -3.65 -2.53
N LEU A 85 13.25 -3.25 -1.31
CA LEU A 85 14.64 -3.33 -0.85
C LEU A 85 15.10 -4.79 -0.68
N PHE A 86 14.23 -5.68 -0.20
CA PHE A 86 14.55 -7.10 -0.08
C PHE A 86 14.80 -7.76 -1.44
N GLU A 87 13.90 -7.52 -2.42
CA GLU A 87 14.04 -8.05 -3.78
C GLU A 87 15.30 -7.51 -4.47
N GLU A 88 15.60 -6.20 -4.29
CA GLU A 88 16.81 -5.59 -4.82
C GLU A 88 18.08 -6.14 -4.16
N LEU A 89 18.06 -6.36 -2.83
CA LEU A 89 19.18 -7.00 -2.14
C LEU A 89 19.43 -8.39 -2.72
N GLY A 90 18.40 -9.24 -2.85
CA GLY A 90 18.54 -10.58 -3.45
C GLY A 90 19.13 -10.52 -4.86
N ARG A 91 18.64 -9.62 -5.72
CA ARG A 91 19.19 -9.41 -7.06
C ARG A 91 20.66 -9.00 -7.06
N LEU A 92 21.04 -8.05 -6.19
CA LEU A 92 22.43 -7.59 -6.07
C LEU A 92 23.35 -8.69 -5.53
N GLN A 93 22.84 -9.56 -4.65
CA GLN A 93 23.56 -10.73 -4.14
C GLN A 93 23.86 -11.73 -5.26
N GLU A 94 22.86 -12.09 -6.06
CA GLU A 94 23.02 -13.00 -7.21
C GLU A 94 24.06 -12.47 -8.22
N LEU A 95 24.08 -11.15 -8.43
CA LEU A 95 25.04 -10.49 -9.31
C LEU A 95 26.42 -10.25 -8.66
N GLY A 96 26.59 -10.54 -7.37
CA GLY A 96 27.82 -10.26 -6.64
C GLY A 96 28.18 -8.76 -6.59
N ASN A 97 27.20 -7.86 -6.72
CA ASN A 97 27.43 -6.42 -6.81
C ASN A 97 27.53 -5.78 -5.41
N PHE A 98 28.59 -6.13 -4.69
CA PHE A 98 28.81 -5.70 -3.30
C PHE A 98 28.94 -4.18 -3.14
N SER A 99 29.51 -3.50 -4.14
CA SER A 99 29.66 -2.05 -4.11
C SER A 99 28.31 -1.35 -4.06
N GLU A 100 27.30 -1.86 -4.79
CA GLU A 100 25.97 -1.28 -4.75
C GLU A 100 25.22 -1.63 -3.46
N ILE A 101 25.45 -2.83 -2.90
CA ILE A 101 24.92 -3.20 -1.58
C ILE A 101 25.44 -2.23 -0.49
N GLU A 102 26.74 -1.90 -0.52
CA GLU A 102 27.33 -0.90 0.38
C GLU A 102 26.73 0.49 0.14
N ASN A 103 26.57 0.92 -1.11
CA ASN A 103 25.96 2.21 -1.44
C ASN A 103 24.53 2.33 -0.89
N VAL A 104 23.72 1.27 -1.04
CA VAL A 104 22.34 1.25 -0.53
C VAL A 104 22.33 1.24 1.00
N TYR A 105 23.22 0.48 1.66
CA TYR A 105 23.39 0.50 3.11
C TYR A 105 23.67 1.93 3.63
N GLN A 106 24.63 2.64 3.04
CA GLN A 106 24.97 4.01 3.44
C GLN A 106 23.80 4.98 3.24
N LYS A 107 23.07 4.87 2.13
CA LYS A 107 21.86 5.68 1.86
C LYS A 107 20.77 5.44 2.92
N LEU A 108 20.55 4.18 3.32
CA LEU A 108 19.57 3.85 4.36
C LEU A 108 19.98 4.41 5.73
N GLN A 109 21.27 4.39 6.06
CA GLN A 109 21.77 5.02 7.29
C GLN A 109 21.54 6.53 7.30
N MET A 110 21.82 7.21 6.19
CA MET A 110 21.58 8.66 6.05
C MET A 110 20.09 8.99 6.20
N ARG A 111 19.21 8.26 5.52
CA ARG A 111 17.76 8.44 5.65
C ARG A 111 17.26 8.20 7.07
N PHE A 112 17.82 7.21 7.76
CA PHE A 112 17.48 6.96 9.16
C PHE A 112 17.91 8.12 10.07
N ILE A 113 19.12 8.66 9.89
CA ILE A 113 19.59 9.82 10.66
C ILE A 113 18.66 11.02 10.47
N GLU A 114 18.25 11.27 9.22
CA GLU A 114 17.40 12.41 8.85
C GLU A 114 15.95 12.26 9.32
N SER A 115 15.36 11.07 9.18
CA SER A 115 13.92 10.85 9.41
C SER A 115 13.58 10.19 10.75
N GLN A 116 14.56 9.58 11.42
CA GLN A 116 14.37 8.67 12.56
C GLN A 116 13.40 7.51 12.27
N ASN A 117 13.16 7.20 11.00
CA ASN A 117 12.26 6.12 10.60
C ASN A 117 12.93 4.76 10.83
N ARG A 118 12.39 3.99 11.78
CA ARG A 118 12.95 2.67 12.13
C ARG A 118 12.95 1.68 10.96
N ILE A 119 12.08 1.87 9.95
CA ILE A 119 12.08 1.01 8.76
C ILE A 119 13.42 1.11 8.02
N ASP A 120 13.96 2.32 7.85
CA ASP A 120 15.27 2.51 7.20
C ASP A 120 16.40 1.88 8.02
N TYR A 121 16.31 1.93 9.35
CA TYR A 121 17.26 1.25 10.24
C TYR A 121 17.23 -0.28 10.08
N TRP A 122 16.04 -0.89 10.06
CA TRP A 122 15.90 -2.34 9.89
C TRP A 122 16.44 -2.79 8.52
N ASN A 123 16.09 -2.07 7.45
CA ASN A 123 16.59 -2.37 6.11
C ASN A 123 18.12 -2.22 6.05
N ALA A 124 18.70 -1.21 6.73
CA ALA A 124 20.15 -1.04 6.80
C ALA A 124 20.84 -2.22 7.50
N LEU A 125 20.26 -2.74 8.58
CA LEU A 125 20.79 -3.92 9.28
C LEU A 125 20.78 -5.16 8.39
N GLU A 126 19.74 -5.34 7.58
CA GLU A 126 19.64 -6.44 6.63
C GLU A 126 20.75 -6.40 5.59
N TYR A 127 20.96 -5.26 4.92
CA TYR A 127 22.07 -5.07 3.99
C TYR A 127 23.44 -5.27 4.65
N LYS A 128 23.62 -4.75 5.89
CA LYS A 128 24.84 -4.93 6.68
C LYS A 128 25.12 -6.40 7.01
N SER A 129 24.07 -7.18 7.31
CA SER A 129 24.21 -8.60 7.65
C SER A 129 24.84 -9.39 6.49
N PHE A 130 24.46 -9.07 5.25
CA PHE A 130 25.03 -9.70 4.06
C PHE A 130 26.50 -9.30 3.86
N LEU A 131 26.82 -8.01 3.99
CA LEU A 131 28.20 -7.53 3.91
C LEU A 131 29.11 -8.18 4.96
N ALA A 132 28.57 -8.51 6.13
CA ALA A 132 29.29 -9.18 7.20
C ALA A 132 29.55 -10.68 6.93
N GLN A 133 28.64 -11.38 6.26
CA GLN A 133 28.80 -12.80 5.89
C GLN A 133 30.02 -13.06 4.99
N LYS A 134 30.47 -12.05 4.22
CA LYS A 134 31.66 -12.12 3.37
C LYS A 134 32.99 -12.15 4.14
N LYS A 135 33.01 -11.79 5.44
CA LYS A 135 34.25 -11.76 6.23
C LYS A 135 34.69 -13.13 6.78
N LEU A 136 33.97 -14.22 6.45
CA LEU A 136 34.31 -15.61 6.75
C LEU A 136 34.71 -16.33 5.45
#